data_AF-A0A957KI41-F1
#
_entry.id   AF-A0A957KI41-F1
#
_cell.length_a   1.000
_cell.length_b   1.000
_cell.length_c   1.000
_cell.angle_alpha   90.00
_cell.angle_beta   90.00
_cell.angle_gamma   90.00
#
_symmetry.space_group_name_H-M   'P 1'
#
loop_
_entity.id
_entity.type
_entity.pdbx_description
1 polymer ?
#
loop_
_entity_poly.entity_id
_entity_poly.type
_entity_poly.pdbx_seq_one_letter_code
_entity_poly.pdbx_strand_id
1 'polypeptide(L)'
;DPARAAAIDAAMASGALEEALTGRELAFMRYTRLLTLTPGDVSAADIEAMRAAGASDGEILEVNQCVALFNYSNRSLSGLGVQVGGDRVGYY
;
A
#
# COMPACT_ATOMS: atom_id res chain seq x y z
N ASP A 1 -11.79 -15.31 1.60
CA ASP A 1 -12.57 -15.60 2.82
C ASP A 1 -13.14 -14.29 3.36
N PRO A 2 -14.47 -14.14 3.48
CA PRO A 2 -15.10 -12.90 3.94
C PRO A 2 -14.67 -12.48 5.35
N ALA A 3 -14.45 -13.44 6.26
CA ALA A 3 -14.03 -13.13 7.63
C ALA A 3 -12.62 -12.52 7.67
N ARG A 4 -11.67 -13.11 6.93
CA ARG A 4 -10.33 -12.54 6.75
C ARG A 4 -10.35 -11.15 6.13
N ALA A 5 -11.20 -10.93 5.12
CA ALA A 5 -11.33 -9.60 4.48
C ALA A 5 -11.79 -8.54 5.50
N ALA A 6 -12.83 -8.83 6.27
CA ALA A 6 -13.33 -7.93 7.31
C ALA A 6 -12.27 -7.64 8.39
N ALA A 7 -11.45 -8.63 8.77
CA ALA A 7 -10.37 -8.43 9.72
C ALA A 7 -9.27 -7.50 9.16
N ILE A 8 -8.90 -7.67 7.90
CA ILE A 8 -7.93 -6.79 7.23
C ILE A 8 -8.48 -5.36 7.11
N ASP A 9 -9.75 -5.20 6.75
CA ASP A 9 -10.40 -3.89 6.68
C ASP A 9 -10.41 -3.17 8.03
N ALA A 10 -10.76 -3.88 9.11
CA ALA A 10 -10.72 -3.34 10.46
C ALA A 10 -9.30 -2.93 10.87
N ALA A 11 -8.30 -3.77 10.60
CA ALA A 11 -6.89 -3.49 10.87
C ALA A 11 -6.34 -2.30 10.06
N MET A 12 -6.77 -2.14 8.81
CA MET A 12 -6.44 -0.97 7.99
C MET A 12 -7.05 0.31 8.57
N ALA A 13 -8.32 0.26 8.99
CA ALA A 13 -9.03 1.41 9.55
C ALA A 13 -8.45 1.86 10.91
N SER A 14 -8.01 0.91 11.75
CA SER A 14 -7.39 1.21 13.05
C SER A 14 -5.88 1.50 12.97
N GLY A 15 -5.24 1.19 11.83
CA GLY A 15 -3.79 1.27 11.66
C GLY A 15 -3.01 0.13 12.30
N ALA A 16 -3.68 -0.92 12.78
CA ALA A 16 -3.08 -2.08 13.46
C ALA A 16 -2.95 -3.30 12.51
N LEU A 17 -2.24 -3.13 11.39
CA LEU A 17 -2.12 -4.16 10.34
C LEU A 17 -1.59 -5.51 10.86
N GLU A 18 -0.72 -5.51 11.87
CA GLU A 18 -0.20 -6.71 12.52
C GLU A 18 -1.26 -7.58 13.21
N GLU A 19 -2.46 -7.06 13.50
CA GLU A 19 -3.56 -7.86 14.08
C GLU A 19 -4.20 -8.80 13.05
N ALA A 20 -4.07 -8.49 11.75
CA ALA A 20 -4.70 -9.25 10.67
C ALA A 20 -3.70 -9.84 9.67
N LEU A 21 -2.49 -9.30 9.59
CA LEU A 21 -1.45 -9.68 8.63
C LEU A 21 -0.15 -10.05 9.35
N THR A 22 0.59 -10.99 8.78
CA THR A 22 1.87 -11.43 9.33
C THR A 22 2.91 -11.62 8.23
N GLY A 23 4.17 -11.77 8.63
CA GLY A 23 5.28 -12.06 7.73
C GLY A 23 5.34 -11.12 6.53
N ARG A 24 5.41 -11.70 5.33
CA ARG A 24 5.57 -10.96 4.08
C ARG A 24 4.42 -10.01 3.76
N GLU A 25 3.17 -10.41 4.02
CA GLU A 25 2.00 -9.55 3.76
C GLU A 25 2.05 -8.27 4.61
N LEU A 26 2.39 -8.42 5.89
CA LEU A 26 2.55 -7.27 6.78
C LEU A 26 3.70 -6.36 6.34
N ALA A 27 4.83 -6.93 5.93
CA ALA A 27 5.98 -6.17 5.45
C ALA A 27 5.63 -5.35 4.19
N PHE A 28 4.94 -5.94 3.22
CA PHE A 28 4.47 -5.23 2.03
C PHE A 28 3.48 -4.12 2.34
N MET A 29 2.55 -4.33 3.28
CA MET A 29 1.59 -3.30 3.65
C MET A 29 2.25 -2.13 4.40
N ARG A 30 3.23 -2.40 5.26
CA ARG A 30 4.04 -1.36 5.91
C ARG A 30 4.83 -0.53 4.89
N TYR A 31 5.50 -1.18 3.96
CA TYR A 31 6.21 -0.50 2.87
C TYR A 31 5.27 0.31 1.97
N THR A 32 4.11 -0.26 1.62
CA THR A 32 3.07 0.42 0.83
C THR A 32 2.60 1.71 1.51
N ARG A 33 2.36 1.66 2.82
CA ARG A 33 1.98 2.84 3.61
C ARG A 33 3.09 3.90 3.63
N LEU A 34 4.33 3.48 3.86
CA LEU A 34 5.50 4.38 3.89
C LEU A 34 5.66 5.09 2.55
N LEU A 35 5.72 4.34 1.45
CA LEU A 35 5.92 4.89 0.11
C LEU A 35 4.75 5.77 -0.36
N THR A 36 3.53 5.52 0.13
CA THR A 36 2.34 6.33 -0.18
C THR A 36 2.34 7.66 0.56
N LEU A 37 2.66 7.66 1.86
CA LEU A 37 2.50 8.84 2.72
C LEU A 37 3.78 9.68 2.82
N THR A 38 4.93 9.03 2.95
CA THR A 38 6.23 9.67 3.14
C THR A 38 7.31 9.00 2.30
N PRO A 39 7.21 9.07 0.96
CA PRO A 39 8.18 8.45 0.05
C PRO A 39 9.63 8.90 0.26
N GLY A 40 9.84 10.11 0.81
CA GLY A 40 11.18 10.63 1.15
C GLY A 40 11.83 9.96 2.37
N ASP A 41 11.07 9.25 3.19
CA ASP A 41 11.56 8.55 4.38
C ASP A 41 11.97 7.10 4.07
N VAL A 42 11.70 6.61 2.86
CA VAL A 42 12.08 5.25 2.45
C VAL A 42 13.60 5.08 2.51
N SER A 43 14.03 4.02 3.17
CA SER A 43 15.43 3.69 3.38
C SER A 43 15.77 2.27 2.92
N ALA A 44 17.07 1.95 2.88
CA ALA A 44 17.52 0.59 2.61
C ALA A 44 17.00 -0.42 3.67
N ALA A 45 16.79 0.02 4.91
CA ALA A 45 16.28 -0.84 5.98
C ALA A 45 14.86 -1.34 5.71
N ASP A 46 14.03 -0.56 5.01
CA ASP A 46 12.67 -0.96 4.65
C ASP A 46 12.67 -2.08 3.59
N ILE A 47 13.64 -2.04 2.68
CA ILE A 47 13.86 -3.09 1.68
C ILE A 47 14.37 -4.37 2.36
N GLU A 48 15.35 -4.24 3.26
CA GLU A 48 15.87 -5.37 4.04
C GLU A 48 14.80 -6.00 4.93
N ALA A 49 13.89 -5.22 5.51
CA ALA A 49 12.79 -5.74 6.30
C ALA A 49 11.85 -6.64 5.47
N MET A 50 11.59 -6.29 4.20
CA MET A 50 10.81 -7.14 3.29
C MET A 50 11.57 -8.42 2.91
N ARG A 51 12.88 -8.32 2.63
CA ARG A 51 13.73 -9.51 2.37
C ARG A 51 13.76 -10.45 3.57
N ALA A 52 13.92 -9.92 4.78
CA ALA A 52 13.91 -10.69 6.02
C ALA A 52 12.55 -11.38 6.27
N ALA A 53 11.46 -10.81 5.74
CA ALA A 53 10.13 -11.43 5.75
C ALA A 53 9.94 -12.48 4.64
N GLY A 54 10.97 -12.78 3.85
CA GLY A 54 10.97 -13.80 2.80
C GLY A 54 10.52 -13.27 1.43
N ALA A 55 10.48 -11.95 1.21
CA ALA A 55 10.22 -11.39 -0.12
C ALA A 55 11.44 -11.52 -1.03
N SER A 56 11.21 -11.85 -2.29
CA SER A 56 12.22 -11.74 -3.34
C SER A 56 12.35 -10.30 -3.83
N ASP A 57 13.49 -9.96 -4.45
CA ASP A 57 13.70 -8.65 -5.07
C ASP A 57 12.68 -8.35 -6.17
N GLY A 58 12.21 -9.39 -6.88
CA GLY A 58 11.14 -9.26 -7.88
C GLY A 58 9.82 -8.82 -7.26
N GLU A 59 9.41 -9.46 -6.16
CA GLU A 59 8.17 -9.08 -5.45
C GLU A 59 8.26 -7.68 -4.83
N ILE A 60 9.42 -7.31 -4.30
CA ILE A 60 9.65 -5.95 -3.78
C ILE A 60 9.52 -4.91 -4.90
N LEU A 61 10.10 -5.19 -6.08
CA LEU A 61 9.98 -4.33 -7.24
C LEU A 61 8.52 -4.21 -7.71
N GLU A 62 7.78 -5.31 -7.75
CA GLU A 62 6.36 -5.32 -8.13
C GLU A 62 5.51 -4.47 -7.18
N VAL A 63 5.70 -4.61 -5.86
CA VAL A 63 5.00 -3.78 -4.86
C VAL A 63 5.34 -2.31 -5.05
N ASN A 64 6.62 -1.97 -5.22
CA ASN A 64 7.04 -0.58 -5.47
C ASN A 64 6.35 0.01 -6.71
N GLN A 65 6.37 -0.72 -7.82
CA GLN A 65 5.77 -0.29 -9.09
C GLN A 65 4.25 -0.13 -8.98
N CYS A 66 3.56 -1.07 -8.31
CA CYS A 66 2.13 -0.95 -8.05
C CYS A 66 1.80 0.31 -7.26
N VAL A 67 2.51 0.54 -6.15
CA VAL A 67 2.29 1.72 -5.29
C VAL A 67 2.59 3.01 -6.04
N ALA A 68 3.66 3.05 -6.85
CA ALA A 68 3.99 4.22 -7.66
C ALA A 68 2.92 4.53 -8.71
N LEU A 69 2.41 3.51 -9.41
CA LEU A 69 1.38 3.66 -10.44
C LEU A 69 0.05 4.17 -9.85
N PHE A 70 -0.39 3.60 -8.72
CA PHE A 70 -1.59 4.08 -8.03
C PHE A 70 -1.43 5.50 -7.52
N ASN A 71 -0.27 5.85 -6.93
CA ASN A 71 -0.02 7.20 -6.47
C ASN A 71 0.03 8.23 -7.61
N TYR A 72 0.59 7.87 -8.77
CA TYR A 72 0.52 8.71 -9.97
C TYR A 72 -0.92 8.93 -10.43
N SER A 73 -1.70 7.84 -10.53
CA SER A 73 -3.11 7.90 -10.93
C SER A 73 -3.94 8.75 -9.95
N ASN A 74 -3.75 8.55 -8.65
CA ASN A 74 -4.44 9.31 -7.60
C ASN A 74 -4.14 10.80 -7.71
N ARG A 75 -2.87 11.18 -7.90
CA ARG A 75 -2.48 12.60 -8.09
C ARG A 75 -3.04 13.18 -9.37
N SER A 76 -3.09 12.41 -10.45
CA SER A 76 -3.63 12.87 -11.73
C SER A 76 -5.15 13.06 -11.65
N LEU A 77 -5.88 12.08 -11.14
CA LEU A 77 -7.34 12.11 -11.06
C LEU A 77 -7.82 13.11 -10.00
N SER A 78 -7.35 12.95 -8.76
CA SER A 78 -7.79 13.81 -7.65
C SER A 78 -7.19 15.21 -7.74
N GLY A 79 -5.98 15.37 -8.27
CA GLY A 79 -5.32 16.68 -8.37
C GLY A 79 -5.87 17.54 -9.51
N LEU A 80 -6.40 16.94 -10.58
CA LEU A 80 -7.01 17.66 -11.70
C LEU A 80 -8.55 17.70 -11.61
N GLY A 81 -9.15 17.05 -10.61
CA GLY A 81 -10.61 16.98 -10.44
C GLY A 81 -11.32 16.18 -11.54
N VAL A 82 -10.66 15.14 -12.07
CA VAL A 82 -11.22 14.30 -13.14
C VAL A 82 -12.30 13.39 -12.57
N GLN A 83 -13.52 13.52 -13.08
CA GLN A 83 -14.62 12.61 -12.77
C GLN A 83 -14.72 11.53 -13.86
N VAL A 84 -14.75 10.26 -13.45
CA VAL A 84 -14.91 9.12 -14.37
C VAL A 84 -16.40 8.78 -14.45
N GLY A 85 -17.13 9.48 -15.31
CA GLY A 85 -18.58 9.27 -15.49
C GLY A 85 -19.40 9.70 -14.27
N GLY A 86 -20.45 8.95 -13.95
CA GLY A 86 -21.33 9.22 -12.80
C GLY A 86 -20.79 8.77 -11.44
N ASP A 87 -19.71 8.00 -11.43
CA ASP A 87 -19.08 7.50 -10.21
C ASP A 87 -17.93 8.42 -9.79
N ARG A 88 -17.94 8.79 -8.50
CA ARG A 88 -16.88 9.60 -7.90
C ARG A 88 -15.62 8.75 -7.74
N VAL A 89 -14.59 9.01 -8.54
CA VAL A 89 -13.26 8.41 -8.39
C VAL A 89 -12.32 9.44 -7.76
N GLY A 90 -12.03 9.25 -6.46
CA GLY A 90 -11.16 10.13 -5.69
C GLY A 90 -11.88 10.92 -4.60
N TYR A 91 -11.12 11.76 -3.89
CA TYR A 91 -11.66 12.55 -2.78
C TYR A 91 -12.48 13.78 -3.22
N TYR A 92 -12.32 14.22 -4.47
CA TYR A 92 -12.89 15.46 -5.02
C TYR A 92 -13.72 15.19 -6.27
#